data_AF-A0A958NW97-F1
#
_entry.id   AF-A0A958NW97-F1
#
_cell.length_a   1.000
_cell.length_b   1.000
_cell.length_c   1.000
_cell.angle_alpha   90.00
_cell.angle_beta   90.00
_cell.angle_gamma   90.00
#
_symmetry.space_group_name_H-M   'P 1'
#
loop_
_entity.id
_entity.type
_entity.pdbx_description
1 polymer ?
#
loop_
_entity_poly.entity_id
_entity_poly.type
_entity_poly.pdbx_seq_one_letter_code
_entity_poly.pdbx_strand_id
1 'polypeptide(L)'
;MRNLFAIFFPIIVMGVWTGQQTYDHTYGDLVELPVKGYDPGDLQIGHYLKFNVDYGKYPICNKRSPSRKWRMCVCLDIVGPDRKAIASWSGDCAARPPWGCGLWLRGYCFYDHFVANIERYYVPEEYARALTVIPPGASIRARLNQNGTGVVTEFLVKGEPLPEFAKRNQAAIRNTPEREPAEDTGELDAPRKNAPEDTSVPLDIDTHTDP
;
A
#
# COMPACT_ATOMS: atom_id res chain seq x y z
N MET A 1 -14.08 8.00 50.16
CA MET A 1 -14.55 7.91 48.75
C MET A 1 -13.60 8.55 47.73
N ARG A 2 -12.95 9.69 48.00
CA ARG A 2 -12.06 10.37 47.04
C ARG A 2 -10.92 9.50 46.48
N ASN A 3 -10.33 8.62 47.30
CA ASN A 3 -9.20 7.76 46.88
C ASN A 3 -9.62 6.57 46.01
N LEU A 4 -10.86 6.09 46.12
CA LEU A 4 -11.38 5.00 45.26
C LEU A 4 -11.54 5.50 43.81
N PHE A 5 -12.00 6.75 43.65
CA PHE A 5 -12.19 7.34 42.33
C PHE A 5 -10.86 7.49 41.57
N ALA A 6 -9.78 7.85 42.27
CA ALA A 6 -8.44 7.99 41.68
C ALA A 6 -7.87 6.68 41.11
N ILE A 7 -8.29 5.53 41.66
CA ILE A 7 -7.83 4.21 41.21
C ILE A 7 -8.73 3.66 40.10
N PHE A 8 -10.06 3.78 40.25
CA PHE A 8 -10.99 3.20 39.28
C PHE A 8 -11.08 4.01 37.98
N PHE A 9 -10.95 5.33 38.05
CA PHE A 9 -11.04 6.18 36.86
C PHE A 9 -10.06 5.77 35.73
N PRO A 10 -8.74 5.63 35.97
CA PRO A 10 -7.82 5.23 34.89
C PRO A 10 -8.12 3.83 34.34
N ILE A 11 -8.55 2.88 35.18
CA ILE A 11 -8.89 1.52 34.76
C ILE A 11 -10.10 1.54 33.82
N ILE A 12 -11.14 2.31 34.16
CA ILE A 12 -12.33 2.46 33.32
C ILE A 12 -11.97 3.10 31.98
N VAL A 13 -11.16 4.17 31.98
CA VAL A 13 -10.74 4.84 30.74
C VAL A 13 -9.96 3.87 29.83
N MET A 14 -9.01 3.11 30.38
CA MET A 14 -8.28 2.07 29.65
C MET A 14 -9.20 0.98 29.10
N GLY A 15 -10.18 0.54 29.91
CA GLY A 15 -11.16 -0.47 29.51
C GLY A 15 -12.03 -0.02 28.34
N VAL A 16 -12.53 1.23 28.39
CA VAL A 16 -13.34 1.80 27.30
C VAL A 16 -12.50 1.95 26.02
N TRP A 17 -11.27 2.46 26.11
CA TRP A 17 -10.39 2.58 24.95
C TRP A 17 -10.10 1.23 24.30
N THR A 18 -9.70 0.24 25.10
CA THR A 18 -9.38 -1.11 24.60
C THR A 18 -10.60 -1.78 24.00
N GLY A 19 -11.78 -1.59 24.61
CA GLY A 19 -13.06 -2.06 24.10
C GLY A 19 -13.39 -1.46 22.73
N GLN A 20 -13.21 -0.14 22.55
CA GLN A 20 -13.42 0.53 21.26
C GLN A 20 -12.49 -0.02 20.18
N GLN A 21 -11.21 -0.18 20.49
CA GLN A 21 -10.23 -0.73 19.56
C GLN A 21 -10.63 -2.15 19.12
N THR A 22 -11.00 -3.00 20.08
CA THR A 22 -11.41 -4.38 19.82
C THR A 22 -12.69 -4.44 18.99
N TYR A 23 -13.63 -3.54 19.25
CA TYR A 23 -14.86 -3.42 18.48
C TYR A 23 -14.56 -3.09 17.00
N ASP A 24 -13.68 -2.13 16.72
CA ASP A 24 -13.28 -1.77 15.36
C ASP A 24 -12.59 -2.92 14.60
N HIS A 25 -11.84 -3.77 15.31
CA HIS A 25 -11.20 -4.95 14.71
C HIS A 25 -12.18 -6.11 14.44
N THR A 26 -13.25 -6.21 15.22
CA THR A 26 -14.17 -7.36 15.19
C THR A 26 -15.40 -7.10 14.32
N TYR A 27 -15.93 -5.88 14.36
CA TYR A 27 -17.18 -5.50 13.70
C TYR A 27 -16.93 -4.61 12.48
N GLY A 28 -17.55 -4.99 11.37
CA GLY A 28 -17.42 -4.28 10.09
C GLY A 28 -17.47 -5.23 8.90
N ASP A 29 -17.64 -4.67 7.72
CA ASP A 29 -17.73 -5.42 6.48
C ASP A 29 -16.33 -5.78 5.97
N LEU A 30 -16.15 -7.04 5.61
CA LEU A 30 -14.88 -7.55 5.11
C LEU A 30 -14.81 -7.36 3.60
N VAL A 31 -13.78 -6.66 3.14
CA VAL A 31 -13.59 -6.34 1.72
C VAL A 31 -12.19 -6.74 1.27
N GLU A 32 -12.09 -7.16 0.02
CA GLU A 32 -10.80 -7.40 -0.62
C GLU A 32 -10.49 -6.27 -1.59
N LEU A 33 -9.38 -5.57 -1.41
CA LEU A 33 -8.96 -4.45 -2.25
C LEU A 33 -7.67 -4.84 -3.00
N PRO A 34 -7.61 -4.69 -4.33
CA PRO A 34 -6.39 -4.98 -5.07
C PRO A 34 -5.28 -3.98 -4.76
N VAL A 35 -4.02 -4.42 -4.86
CA VAL A 35 -2.84 -3.57 -4.67
C VAL A 35 -2.22 -3.23 -6.02
N LYS A 36 -2.00 -1.93 -6.29
CA LYS A 36 -1.45 -1.43 -7.56
C LYS A 36 0.07 -1.47 -7.62
N GLY A 37 0.73 -1.35 -6.47
CA GLY A 37 2.19 -1.27 -6.38
C GLY A 37 2.68 -1.08 -4.95
N TYR A 38 3.97 -1.30 -4.75
CA TYR A 38 4.66 -1.29 -3.47
C TYR A 38 5.96 -0.50 -3.60
N ASP A 39 6.40 0.14 -2.52
CA ASP A 39 7.71 0.78 -2.45
C ASP A 39 8.70 -0.22 -1.81
N PRO A 40 9.61 -0.84 -2.59
CA PRO A 40 10.54 -1.84 -2.07
C PRO A 40 11.60 -1.26 -1.12
N GLY A 41 11.85 0.06 -1.16
CA GLY A 41 12.84 0.71 -0.30
C GLY A 41 12.43 0.74 1.18
N ASP A 42 11.12 0.73 1.46
CA ASP A 42 10.58 0.87 2.82
C ASP A 42 10.64 -0.44 3.63
N LEU A 43 10.68 -1.58 2.94
CA LEU A 43 10.81 -2.90 3.57
C LEU A 43 12.15 -3.09 4.30
N GLN A 44 13.17 -2.29 3.97
CA GLN A 44 14.50 -2.39 4.55
C GLN A 44 14.66 -1.58 5.86
N ILE A 45 13.75 -0.65 6.16
CA ILE A 45 13.89 0.30 7.27
C ILE A 45 12.84 0.04 8.38
N GLY A 46 11.94 -0.94 8.21
CA GLY A 46 11.03 -1.37 9.27
C GLY A 46 10.16 -2.58 8.94
N HIS A 47 9.35 -3.00 9.91
CA HIS A 47 8.41 -4.13 9.82
C HIS A 47 7.09 -3.78 9.12
N TYR A 48 7.05 -2.74 8.28
CA TYR A 48 5.81 -2.31 7.62
C TYR A 48 5.99 -2.27 6.12
N LEU A 49 5.13 -3.01 5.44
CA LEU A 49 4.96 -2.89 4.00
C LEU A 49 4.04 -1.71 3.71
N LYS A 50 4.52 -0.72 2.97
CA LYS A 50 3.69 0.35 2.40
C LYS A 50 3.32 0.00 0.96
N PHE A 51 2.06 0.20 0.61
CA PHE A 51 1.54 -0.13 -0.71
C PHE A 51 0.42 0.80 -1.12
N ASN A 52 0.16 0.87 -2.43
CA ASN A 52 -0.94 1.65 -2.98
C ASN A 52 -2.12 0.74 -3.31
N VAL A 53 -3.30 1.11 -2.85
CA VAL A 53 -4.55 0.40 -3.18
C VAL A 53 -5.01 0.79 -4.57
N ASP A 54 -5.39 -0.20 -5.38
CA ASP A 54 -6.07 0.00 -6.64
C ASP A 54 -7.58 0.05 -6.40
N TYR A 55 -8.18 1.22 -6.57
CA TYR A 55 -9.62 1.39 -6.48
C TYR A 55 -10.34 1.24 -7.83
N GLY A 56 -9.62 0.82 -8.87
CA GLY A 56 -10.13 0.66 -10.23
C GLY A 56 -10.00 1.94 -11.07
N LYS A 57 -10.81 2.02 -12.13
CA LYS A 57 -10.73 3.12 -13.12
C LYS A 57 -11.40 4.42 -12.67
N TYR A 58 -12.01 4.44 -11.49
CA TYR A 58 -12.72 5.60 -10.98
C TYR A 58 -11.72 6.65 -10.45
N PRO A 59 -11.75 7.90 -10.94
CA PRO A 59 -10.84 8.94 -10.47
C PRO A 59 -11.26 9.41 -9.07
N ILE A 60 -10.54 8.98 -8.03
CA ILE A 60 -10.83 9.39 -6.65
C ILE A 60 -10.37 10.81 -6.38
N CYS A 61 -9.09 11.08 -6.66
CA CYS A 61 -8.50 12.41 -6.48
C CYS A 61 -8.49 13.15 -7.81
N ASN A 62 -9.04 14.37 -7.83
CA ASN A 62 -8.99 15.23 -9.01
C ASN A 62 -7.60 15.89 -9.11
N LYS A 63 -7.00 15.93 -10.31
CA LYS A 63 -5.69 16.57 -10.56
C LYS A 63 -5.64 18.07 -10.28
N ARG A 64 -6.80 18.75 -10.20
CA ARG A 64 -6.87 20.20 -9.90
C ARG A 64 -6.68 20.55 -8.44
N SER A 65 -6.38 19.57 -7.62
CA SER A 65 -6.65 19.71 -6.22
C SER A 65 -5.44 20.27 -5.46
N PRO A 66 -5.66 21.23 -4.55
CA PRO A 66 -4.60 22.08 -4.01
C PRO A 66 -3.56 21.24 -3.24
N SER A 67 -2.32 21.70 -3.09
CA SER A 67 -1.25 20.99 -2.35
C SER A 67 -1.53 20.70 -0.86
N ARG A 68 -2.76 20.92 -0.38
CA ARG A 68 -3.23 20.67 0.99
C ARG A 68 -4.02 19.38 1.05
N LYS A 69 -3.92 18.64 2.16
CA LYS A 69 -4.75 17.46 2.42
C LYS A 69 -6.22 17.88 2.55
N TRP A 70 -7.12 17.31 1.75
CA TRP A 70 -8.57 17.49 1.90
C TRP A 70 -9.26 16.15 2.15
N ARG A 71 -10.27 16.15 3.03
CA ARG A 71 -11.02 14.95 3.40
C ARG A 71 -11.90 14.50 2.24
N MET A 72 -11.90 13.21 1.96
CA MET A 72 -12.75 12.59 0.95
C MET A 72 -13.30 11.26 1.45
N CYS A 73 -14.43 10.88 0.88
CA CYS A 73 -15.01 9.58 1.05
C CYS A 73 -15.12 8.87 -0.29
N VAL A 74 -14.98 7.54 -0.27
CA VAL A 74 -15.05 6.65 -1.42
C VAL A 74 -16.08 5.57 -1.12
N CYS A 75 -17.09 5.43 -1.97
CA CYS A 75 -18.01 4.30 -1.93
C CYS A 75 -17.41 3.12 -2.67
N LEU A 76 -17.62 1.93 -2.15
CA LEU A 76 -17.07 0.69 -2.70
C LEU A 76 -18.19 -0.26 -3.10
N ASP A 77 -18.06 -0.83 -4.29
CA ASP A 77 -18.92 -1.91 -4.76
C ASP A 77 -18.11 -3.19 -4.88
N ILE A 78 -18.70 -4.31 -4.48
CA ILE A 78 -18.09 -5.64 -4.59
C ILE A 78 -18.39 -6.18 -5.99
N VAL A 79 -17.33 -6.46 -6.76
CA VAL A 79 -17.45 -6.89 -8.16
C VAL A 79 -16.77 -8.23 -8.38
N GLY A 80 -17.43 -9.08 -9.18
CA GLY A 80 -16.89 -10.35 -9.66
C GLY A 80 -16.96 -11.50 -8.64
N PRO A 81 -16.57 -12.72 -9.07
CA PRO A 81 -16.57 -13.91 -8.21
C PRO A 81 -15.54 -13.80 -7.08
N ASP A 82 -14.44 -13.08 -7.30
CA ASP A 82 -13.36 -12.87 -6.33
C ASP A 82 -13.73 -11.84 -5.25
N ARG A 83 -14.94 -11.27 -5.31
CA ARG A 83 -15.46 -10.28 -4.34
C ARG A 83 -14.52 -9.11 -4.08
N LYS A 84 -13.85 -8.63 -5.12
CA LYS A 84 -12.95 -7.47 -5.02
C LYS A 84 -13.77 -6.18 -5.01
N ALA A 85 -13.44 -5.29 -4.08
CA ALA A 85 -14.05 -3.99 -3.95
C ALA A 85 -13.39 -3.01 -4.93
N ILE A 86 -14.22 -2.26 -5.67
CA ILE A 86 -13.80 -1.15 -6.53
C ILE A 86 -14.56 0.12 -6.15
N ALA A 87 -13.99 1.29 -6.44
CA ALA A 87 -14.67 2.54 -6.20
C ALA A 87 -15.84 2.75 -7.18
N SER A 88 -17.02 3.03 -6.63
CA SER A 88 -18.23 3.37 -7.37
C SER A 88 -18.58 4.87 -7.30
N TRP A 89 -18.10 5.56 -6.28
CA TRP A 89 -18.26 6.99 -6.10
C TRP A 89 -17.12 7.56 -5.25
N SER A 90 -16.78 8.83 -5.44
CA SER A 90 -15.93 9.57 -4.51
C SER A 90 -16.31 11.04 -4.44
N GLY A 91 -16.21 11.64 -3.27
CA GLY A 91 -16.52 13.05 -3.07
C GLY A 91 -16.30 13.52 -1.64
N ASP A 92 -16.86 14.68 -1.31
CA ASP A 92 -16.94 15.14 0.08
C ASP A 92 -17.80 14.16 0.88
N CYS A 93 -17.31 13.74 2.04
CA CYS A 93 -18.04 12.86 2.95
C CYS A 93 -19.43 13.37 3.34
N ALA A 94 -19.64 14.69 3.39
CA ALA A 94 -20.95 15.28 3.65
C ALA A 94 -21.93 15.12 2.47
N ALA A 95 -21.42 14.99 1.25
CA ALA A 95 -22.20 14.78 0.03
C ALA A 95 -22.33 13.28 -0.34
N ARG A 96 -21.94 12.37 0.57
CA ARG A 96 -22.04 10.93 0.36
C ARG A 96 -23.48 10.52 0.07
N PRO A 97 -23.74 9.73 -1.00
CA PRO A 97 -25.08 9.24 -1.29
C PRO A 97 -25.66 8.47 -0.09
N PRO A 98 -26.86 8.81 0.39
CA PRO A 98 -27.47 8.12 1.54
C PRO A 98 -27.89 6.68 1.20
N TRP A 99 -28.19 6.42 -0.08
CA TRP A 99 -28.51 5.09 -0.60
C TRP A 99 -27.43 4.62 -1.58
N GLY A 100 -27.11 3.33 -1.57
CA GLY A 100 -26.13 2.74 -2.49
C GLY A 100 -24.66 2.91 -2.09
N CYS A 101 -24.37 3.52 -0.94
CA CYS A 101 -23.01 3.68 -0.40
C CYS A 101 -22.90 3.10 1.02
N GLY A 102 -23.37 1.86 1.20
CA GLY A 102 -23.30 1.16 2.49
C GLY A 102 -21.87 0.81 2.88
N LEU A 103 -21.06 0.45 1.88
CA LEU A 103 -19.65 0.16 2.03
C LEU A 103 -18.82 1.37 1.56
N TRP A 104 -18.05 1.96 2.46
CA TRP A 104 -17.32 3.17 2.15
C TRP A 104 -16.04 3.32 2.97
N LEU A 105 -15.12 4.11 2.44
CA LEU A 105 -13.86 4.48 3.05
C LEU A 105 -13.78 6.00 3.22
N ARG A 106 -13.28 6.42 4.36
CA ARG A 106 -12.93 7.80 4.68
C ARG A 106 -11.43 7.93 4.60
N GLY A 107 -10.97 8.98 3.94
CA GLY A 107 -9.57 9.28 3.83
C GLY A 107 -9.33 10.74 3.51
N TYR A 108 -8.16 11.01 2.95
CA TYR A 108 -7.83 12.29 2.38
C TYR A 108 -7.11 12.07 1.07
N CYS A 109 -7.30 13.00 0.14
CA CYS A 109 -6.44 13.06 -1.02
C CYS A 109 -5.24 13.96 -0.71
N PHE A 110 -4.09 13.53 -1.19
CA PHE A 110 -2.84 14.29 -1.16
C PHE A 110 -2.25 14.20 -2.57
N TYR A 111 -2.29 15.31 -3.31
CA TYR A 111 -2.09 15.34 -4.76
C TYR A 111 -3.09 14.40 -5.47
N ASP A 112 -2.62 13.43 -6.23
CA ASP A 112 -3.40 12.43 -6.97
C ASP A 112 -3.58 11.11 -6.20
N HIS A 113 -3.14 11.05 -4.95
CA HIS A 113 -3.20 9.84 -4.12
C HIS A 113 -4.28 9.95 -3.04
N PHE A 114 -5.15 8.96 -2.96
CA PHE A 114 -6.09 8.79 -1.86
C PHE A 114 -5.44 7.96 -0.76
N VAL A 115 -5.52 8.44 0.48
CA VAL A 115 -4.95 7.79 1.66
C VAL A 115 -6.06 7.58 2.69
N ALA A 116 -6.39 6.33 2.96
CA ALA A 116 -7.42 5.88 3.90
C ALA A 116 -6.85 5.20 5.16
N ASN A 117 -5.52 5.26 5.35
CA ASN A 117 -4.81 4.63 6.47
C ASN A 117 -4.93 3.09 6.45
N ILE A 118 -5.11 2.51 5.26
CA ILE A 118 -5.09 1.07 4.99
C ILE A 118 -3.90 0.68 4.10
N GLU A 119 -3.04 1.63 3.74
CA GLU A 119 -1.90 1.50 2.83
C GLU A 119 -0.66 0.91 3.52
N ARG A 120 -0.83 0.32 4.71
CA ARG A 120 0.26 -0.19 5.56
C ARG A 120 -0.12 -1.53 6.16
N TYR A 121 0.79 -2.49 6.09
CA TYR A 121 0.62 -3.81 6.69
C TYR A 121 1.88 -4.20 7.47
N TYR A 122 1.70 -4.71 8.70
CA TYR A 122 2.81 -5.17 9.52
C TYR A 122 3.28 -6.55 9.06
N VAL A 123 4.58 -6.67 8.83
CA VAL A 123 5.26 -7.88 8.42
C VAL A 123 6.23 -8.29 9.53
N PRO A 124 6.04 -9.46 10.17
CA PRO A 124 6.99 -9.99 11.13
C PRO A 124 8.41 -10.09 10.56
N GLU A 125 9.42 -9.80 11.38
CA GLU A 125 10.83 -9.79 10.97
C GLU A 125 11.27 -11.10 10.31
N GLU A 126 10.78 -12.22 10.84
CA GLU A 126 11.05 -13.56 10.31
C GLU A 126 10.71 -13.70 8.82
N TYR A 127 9.76 -12.91 8.29
CA TYR A 127 9.35 -12.95 6.88
C TYR A 127 9.92 -11.83 6.01
N ALA A 128 10.57 -10.82 6.61
CA ALA A 128 10.99 -9.61 5.89
C ALA A 128 11.93 -9.91 4.70
N ARG A 129 12.83 -10.88 4.85
CA ARG A 129 13.76 -11.30 3.79
C ARG A 129 13.08 -11.98 2.60
N ALA A 130 11.96 -12.67 2.83
CA ALA A 130 11.24 -13.37 1.76
C ALA A 130 10.43 -12.42 0.86
N LEU A 131 10.36 -11.14 1.24
CA LEU A 131 9.45 -10.17 0.65
C LEU A 131 10.19 -9.07 -0.12
N THR A 132 11.41 -9.34 -0.59
CA THR A 132 12.19 -8.39 -1.41
C THR A 132 11.45 -7.94 -2.67
N VAL A 133 10.59 -8.82 -3.22
CA VAL A 133 9.70 -8.52 -4.35
C VAL A 133 8.34 -9.18 -4.08
N ILE A 134 7.30 -8.37 -3.87
CA ILE A 134 5.94 -8.90 -3.80
C ILE A 134 5.47 -9.21 -5.23
N PRO A 135 4.94 -10.40 -5.52
CA PRO A 135 4.51 -10.71 -6.88
C PRO A 135 3.24 -9.92 -7.28
N PRO A 136 3.02 -9.71 -8.59
CA PRO A 136 1.84 -9.01 -9.08
C PRO A 136 0.54 -9.75 -8.72
N GLY A 137 -0.55 -8.99 -8.59
CA GLY A 137 -1.86 -9.53 -8.25
C GLY A 137 -2.10 -9.72 -6.74
N ALA A 138 -1.30 -9.06 -5.91
CA ALA A 138 -1.57 -8.96 -4.48
C ALA A 138 -2.85 -8.17 -4.19
N SER A 139 -3.51 -8.51 -3.09
CA SER A 139 -4.67 -7.81 -2.57
C SER A 139 -4.55 -7.69 -1.05
N ILE A 140 -5.34 -6.81 -0.45
CA ILE A 140 -5.49 -6.76 0.99
C ILE A 140 -6.91 -7.11 1.36
N ARG A 141 -7.07 -7.76 2.51
CA ARG A 141 -8.35 -7.90 3.17
C ARG A 141 -8.43 -6.86 4.26
N ALA A 142 -9.42 -5.99 4.17
CA ALA A 142 -9.66 -4.94 5.14
C ALA A 142 -11.06 -5.08 5.72
N ARG A 143 -11.20 -4.80 7.01
CA ARG A 143 -12.49 -4.64 7.67
C ARG A 143 -12.84 -3.16 7.68
N LEU A 144 -14.02 -2.81 7.16
CA LEU A 144 -14.53 -1.44 7.13
C LEU A 144 -15.62 -1.26 8.17
N ASN A 145 -15.47 -0.27 9.05
CA ASN A 145 -16.51 0.07 10.02
C ASN A 145 -17.53 1.05 9.42
N GLN A 146 -18.63 1.26 10.14
CA GLN A 146 -19.71 2.17 9.70
C GLN A 146 -19.28 3.63 9.59
N ASN A 147 -18.13 4.01 10.18
CA ASN A 147 -17.55 5.34 10.12
C ASN A 147 -16.61 5.54 8.93
N GLY A 148 -16.49 4.53 8.06
CA GLY A 148 -15.61 4.53 6.90
C GLY A 148 -14.13 4.38 7.23
N THR A 149 -13.77 4.01 8.46
CA THR A 149 -12.39 3.66 8.80
C THR A 149 -12.16 2.19 8.42
N GLY A 150 -11.01 1.91 7.79
CA GLY A 150 -10.60 0.56 7.47
C GLY A 150 -9.44 0.09 8.35
N VAL A 151 -9.41 -1.21 8.63
CA VAL A 151 -8.27 -1.89 9.24
C VAL A 151 -7.89 -3.08 8.37
N VAL A 152 -6.62 -3.14 7.96
CA VAL A 152 -6.09 -4.28 7.21
C VAL A 152 -5.96 -5.47 8.15
N THR A 153 -6.63 -6.57 7.82
CA THR A 153 -6.54 -7.82 8.58
C THR A 153 -5.51 -8.76 7.95
N GLU A 154 -5.46 -8.82 6.62
CA GLU A 154 -4.57 -9.72 5.89
C GLU A 154 -4.02 -9.05 4.64
N PHE A 155 -2.78 -9.41 4.30
CA PHE A 155 -2.20 -9.14 2.99
C PHE A 155 -2.16 -10.46 2.23
N LEU A 156 -2.74 -10.48 1.03
CA LEU A 156 -2.95 -11.68 0.23
C LEU A 156 -2.06 -11.62 -1.01
N VAL A 157 -1.37 -12.73 -1.27
CA VAL A 157 -0.52 -12.93 -2.44
C VAL A 157 -1.08 -14.11 -3.22
N LYS A 158 -1.63 -13.86 -4.41
CA LYS A 158 -2.32 -14.89 -5.21
C LYS A 158 -3.44 -15.60 -4.43
N GLY A 159 -4.15 -14.86 -3.58
CA GLY A 159 -5.23 -15.37 -2.73
C GLY A 159 -4.79 -16.05 -1.43
N GLU A 160 -3.48 -16.19 -1.18
CA GLU A 160 -2.92 -16.80 0.04
C GLU A 160 -2.43 -15.72 1.03
N PRO A 161 -2.63 -15.86 2.34
CA PRO A 161 -2.07 -14.98 3.34
C PRO A 161 -0.54 -14.86 3.27
N LEU A 162 -0.03 -13.64 3.41
CA LEU A 162 1.41 -13.34 3.33
C LEU A 162 2.30 -14.23 4.20
N PRO A 163 1.95 -14.55 5.46
CA PRO A 163 2.77 -15.43 6.29
C PRO A 163 2.90 -16.85 5.71
N GLU A 164 1.82 -17.39 5.13
CA GLU A 164 1.81 -18.72 4.53
C GLU A 164 2.64 -18.74 3.24
N PHE A 165 2.45 -17.72 2.40
CA PHE A 165 3.25 -17.49 1.20
C PHE A 165 4.75 -17.36 1.56
N ALA A 166 5.10 -16.58 2.57
CA ALA A 166 6.48 -16.37 2.98
C ALA A 166 7.14 -17.66 3.48
N LYS A 167 6.47 -18.44 4.35
CA LYS A 167 6.98 -19.74 4.83
C LYS A 167 7.33 -20.70 3.69
N ARG A 168 6.45 -20.76 2.68
CA ARG A 168 6.64 -21.62 1.50
C ARG A 168 7.85 -21.20 0.67
N ASN A 169 8.02 -19.90 0.43
CA ASN A 169 9.13 -19.38 -0.37
C ASN A 169 10.46 -19.39 0.39
N GLN A 170 10.45 -19.22 1.72
CA GLN A 170 11.65 -19.37 2.55
C GLN A 170 12.20 -20.78 2.54
N ALA A 171 11.33 -21.80 2.57
CA ALA A 171 11.74 -23.19 2.42
C ALA A 171 12.44 -23.42 1.07
N ALA A 172 11.99 -22.76 0.00
CA ALA A 172 12.63 -22.82 -1.30
C ALA A 172 14.00 -22.11 -1.32
N ILE A 173 14.13 -20.95 -0.67
CA ILE A 173 15.40 -20.21 -0.58
C ILE A 173 16.43 -21.00 0.24
N ARG A 174 16.04 -21.57 1.38
CA ARG A 174 16.94 -22.35 2.25
C ARG A 174 17.50 -23.61 1.56
N ASN A 175 16.74 -24.18 0.64
CA ASN A 175 17.13 -25.37 -0.11
C ASN A 175 17.84 -25.07 -1.43
N THR A 176 18.05 -23.79 -1.76
CA THR A 176 18.86 -23.42 -2.92
C THR A 176 20.33 -23.55 -2.49
N PRO A 177 21.11 -24.48 -3.07
CA PRO A 177 22.53 -24.57 -2.75
C PRO A 177 23.16 -23.23 -3.07
N GLU A 178 23.87 -22.69 -2.07
CA GLU A 178 24.67 -21.48 -2.18
C GLU A 178 25.59 -21.69 -3.38
N ARG A 179 25.28 -21.03 -4.51
CA ARG A 179 26.24 -20.97 -5.62
C ARG A 179 27.42 -20.21 -5.05
N GLU A 180 28.52 -20.92 -4.86
CA GLU A 180 29.82 -20.30 -4.59
C GLU A 180 29.96 -19.10 -5.53
N PRO A 181 30.30 -17.91 -5.00
CA PRO A 181 30.61 -16.78 -5.84
C PRO A 181 31.67 -17.25 -6.83
N ALA A 182 31.34 -17.17 -8.13
CA ALA A 182 32.26 -17.53 -9.18
C ALA A 182 33.58 -16.83 -8.88
N GLU A 183 34.61 -17.64 -8.65
CA GLU A 183 35.97 -17.21 -8.41
C GLU A 183 36.33 -16.20 -9.51
N ASP A 184 36.55 -14.96 -9.08
CA ASP A 184 36.99 -13.85 -9.91
C ASP A 184 38.39 -14.19 -10.43
N THR A 185 38.44 -14.98 -11.50
CA THR A 185 39.66 -15.17 -12.26
C THR A 185 39.97 -13.83 -12.91
N GLY A 186 40.79 -13.06 -12.21
CA GLY A 186 41.34 -11.80 -12.69
C GLY A 186 42.07 -12.02 -14.00
N GLU A 187 41.40 -11.74 -15.10
CA GLU A 187 42.03 -11.56 -16.41
C GLU A 187 42.46 -10.10 -16.51
N LEU A 188 43.71 -9.86 -16.11
CA LEU A 188 44.44 -8.63 -16.39
C LEU A 188 44.63 -8.48 -17.91
N ASP A 189 44.47 -7.23 -18.35
CA ASP A 189 45.11 -6.60 -19.50
C ASP A 189 44.62 -6.91 -20.93
N ALA A 190 43.89 -5.93 -21.48
CA ALA A 190 44.07 -5.52 -22.87
C ALA A 190 44.13 -3.99 -22.97
N PRO A 191 45.15 -3.40 -23.62
CA PRO A 191 45.32 -1.96 -23.71
C PRO A 191 44.29 -1.35 -24.66
N ARG A 192 43.55 -0.36 -24.13
CA ARG A 192 42.63 0.52 -24.87
C ARG A 192 43.44 1.36 -25.85
N LYS A 193 43.45 0.96 -27.13
CA LYS A 193 43.98 1.81 -28.21
C LYS A 193 43.10 3.05 -28.34
N ASN A 194 43.74 4.20 -28.15
CA ASN A 194 43.21 5.51 -28.47
C ASN A 194 42.82 5.55 -29.96
N ALA A 195 41.62 6.06 -30.25
CA ALA A 195 41.19 6.48 -31.57
C ALA A 195 40.49 7.84 -31.44
N PRO A 196 40.55 8.67 -32.49
CA PRO A 196 40.80 10.09 -32.34
C PRO A 196 39.54 10.94 -32.23
N GLU A 197 39.75 12.03 -31.51
CA GLU A 197 39.06 13.32 -31.58
C GLU A 197 38.87 13.74 -33.04
N ASP A 198 37.63 13.89 -33.51
CA ASP A 198 37.37 14.70 -34.69
C ASP A 198 35.95 15.31 -34.72
N THR A 199 35.98 16.62 -34.89
CA THR A 199 35.04 17.52 -35.58
C THR A 199 33.56 17.64 -35.15
N SER A 200 33.33 18.73 -34.41
CA SER A 200 32.41 19.83 -34.74
C SER A 200 31.57 19.73 -36.03
N VAL A 201 30.25 19.89 -35.92
CA VAL A 201 29.34 20.52 -36.91
C VAL A 201 28.10 21.09 -36.15
N PRO A 202 27.51 22.23 -36.56
CA PRO A 202 26.86 23.20 -35.67
C PRO A 202 25.32 23.09 -35.60
N LEU A 203 24.77 23.98 -34.76
CA LEU A 203 23.37 24.36 -34.63
C LEU A 203 22.68 24.51 -35.98
N ASP A 204 21.47 23.96 -36.10
CA ASP A 204 20.40 24.58 -36.88
C ASP A 204 19.15 24.76 -36.00
N ILE A 205 18.76 26.04 -35.96
CA ILE A 205 17.55 26.59 -35.38
C ILE A 205 16.48 26.47 -36.46
N ASP A 206 15.36 25.82 -36.19
CA ASP A 206 14.14 26.06 -36.97
C ASP A 206 12.98 26.41 -36.04
N THR A 207 12.73 27.72 -36.03
CA THR A 207 11.46 28.35 -35.72
C THR A 207 10.37 27.84 -36.64
N HIS A 208 9.29 27.28 -36.09
CA HIS A 208 8.01 27.25 -36.80
C HIS A 208 6.90 27.83 -35.93
N THR A 209 6.48 29.00 -36.38
CA THR A 209 5.36 29.80 -35.92
C THR A 209 4.12 29.45 -36.76
N ASP A 210 2.96 29.60 -36.13
CA ASP A 210 1.63 29.89 -36.72
C ASP A 210 0.80 28.73 -37.28
N PRO A 211 -0.54 28.90 -37.41
CA PRO A 211 -1.41 29.99 -36.93
C PRO A 211 -2.41 29.60 -35.83
#